data_AF-A0A382UGQ5-F1
#
_entry.id   AF-A0A382UGQ5-F1
#
_cell.length_a   1.000
_cell.length_b   1.000
_cell.length_c   1.000
_cell.angle_alpha   90.00
_cell.angle_beta   90.00
_cell.angle_gamma   90.00
#
_symmetry.space_group_name_H-M   'P 1'
#
loop_
_entity.id
_entity.type
_entity.pdbx_description
1 polymer ?
#
loop_
_entity_poly.entity_id
_entity_poly.type
_entity_poly.pdbx_seq_one_letter_code
_entity_poly.pdbx_strand_id
1 'polypeptide(L)'
;IHQLEAIRIEQIQAIEALLAIPEDGVEGAMIPLGSGVQIVTDIAADAGAVIDIGSRVQAERTREEAAEILGKRSEELVAIIERMKSEFDDLENSTVVLAQKFNESIEEIQSEAPENEEPVRKASGGTGSAARGRKRKRGTDLTLDD
;
A
#
# COMPACT_ATOMS: atom_id res chain seq x y z
N ILE A 1 -3.82 2.76 -0.14
CA ILE A 1 -4.47 3.85 0.62
C ILE A 1 -3.47 4.93 1.04
N HIS A 2 -2.39 4.61 1.77
CA HIS A 2 -1.41 5.62 2.23
C HIS A 2 -0.84 6.54 1.14
N GLN A 3 -0.55 6.01 -0.05
CA GLN A 3 -0.06 6.85 -1.16
C GLN A 3 -1.09 7.91 -1.59
N LEU A 4 -2.39 7.57 -1.61
CA LEU A 4 -3.45 8.51 -1.96
C LEU A 4 -3.62 9.57 -0.86
N GLU A 5 -3.48 9.17 0.41
CA GLU A 5 -3.50 10.10 1.54
C GLU A 5 -2.31 11.08 1.48
N ALA A 6 -1.11 10.59 1.13
CA ALA A 6 0.06 11.44 0.95
C ALA A 6 -0.14 12.48 -0.18
N ILE A 7 -0.63 12.03 -1.34
CA ILE A 7 -0.95 12.93 -2.47
C ILE A 7 -2.00 13.97 -2.07
N ARG A 8 -3.03 13.56 -1.32
CA ARG A 8 -4.05 14.48 -0.82
C ARG A 8 -3.46 15.55 0.10
N ILE A 9 -2.57 15.17 1.02
CA ILE A 9 -1.89 16.12 1.91
C ILE A 9 -1.04 17.11 1.11
N GLU A 10 -0.30 16.62 0.12
CA GLU A 10 0.49 17.46 -0.78
C GLU A 10 -0.40 18.47 -1.54
N GLN A 11 -1.55 18.04 -2.05
CA GLN A 11 -2.50 18.95 -2.71
C GLN A 11 -3.05 20.01 -1.76
N ILE A 12 -3.38 19.65 -0.52
CA ILE A 12 -3.85 20.61 0.50
C ILE A 12 -2.75 21.65 0.77
N GLN A 13 -1.51 21.22 0.96
CA GLN A 13 -0.37 22.12 1.17
C GLN A 13 -0.15 23.05 -0.04
N ALA A 14 -0.32 22.55 -1.26
CA ALA A 14 -0.21 23.37 -2.46
C ALA A 14 -1.32 24.44 -2.53
N ILE A 15 -2.56 24.10 -2.18
CA ILE A 15 -3.67 25.06 -2.09
C ILE A 15 -3.38 26.12 -1.02
N GLU A 16 -2.95 25.71 0.17
CA GLU A 16 -2.58 26.62 1.25
C GLU A 16 -1.46 27.58 0.83
N ALA A 17 -0.42 27.08 0.16
CA ALA A 17 0.69 27.89 -0.34
C ALA A 17 0.24 28.89 -1.42
N LEU A 18 -0.64 28.47 -2.34
CA LEU A 18 -1.19 29.36 -3.37
C LEU A 18 -2.00 30.50 -2.76
N LEU A 19 -2.87 30.18 -1.79
CA LEU A 19 -3.75 31.15 -1.12
C LEU A 19 -3.04 32.03 -0.09
N ALA A 20 -1.84 31.63 0.36
CA ALA A 20 -1.02 32.44 1.26
C ALA A 20 -0.33 33.62 0.56
N ILE A 21 -0.23 33.60 -0.78
CA ILE A 21 0.33 34.72 -1.55
C ILE A 21 -0.67 35.87 -1.53
N PRO A 22 -0.29 37.08 -1.06
CA PRO A 22 -1.20 38.23 -1.03
C PRO A 22 -1.77 38.57 -2.42
N GLU A 23 -2.99 39.10 -2.46
CA GLU A 23 -3.64 39.48 -3.74
C GLU A 23 -2.80 40.50 -4.52
N ASP A 24 -2.23 41.49 -3.83
CA ASP A 24 -1.36 42.53 -4.40
C ASP A 24 0.04 42.03 -4.81
N GLY A 25 0.33 40.74 -4.63
CA GLY A 25 1.65 40.16 -4.84
C GLY A 25 2.57 40.31 -3.63
N VAL A 26 3.84 39.94 -3.80
CA VAL A 26 4.85 40.02 -2.74
C VAL A 26 6.22 40.35 -3.33
N GLU A 27 6.89 41.35 -2.76
CA GLU A 27 8.29 41.64 -3.07
C GLU A 27 9.22 40.83 -2.17
N GLY A 28 10.33 40.35 -2.73
CA GLY A 28 11.36 39.65 -1.98
C GLY A 28 10.94 38.29 -1.42
N ALA A 29 10.04 37.57 -2.09
CA ALA A 29 9.66 36.21 -1.70
C ALA A 29 10.85 35.24 -1.79
N MET A 30 10.99 34.40 -0.76
CA MET A 30 12.06 33.42 -0.67
C MET A 30 11.57 32.05 -1.17
N ILE A 31 12.08 31.59 -2.32
CA ILE A 31 11.75 30.27 -2.87
C ILE A 31 12.88 29.28 -2.52
N PRO A 32 12.63 28.24 -1.72
CA PRO A 32 13.64 27.25 -1.39
C PRO A 32 13.96 26.32 -2.57
N LEU A 33 15.25 26.11 -2.83
CA LEU A 33 15.74 25.16 -3.84
C LEU A 33 16.27 23.85 -3.22
N GLY A 34 16.43 23.80 -1.90
CA GLY A 34 16.99 22.67 -1.16
C GLY A 34 18.42 22.92 -0.67
N SER A 35 18.96 22.01 0.15
CA SER A 35 20.33 22.08 0.70
C SER A 35 20.68 23.41 1.41
N GLY A 36 19.69 24.09 1.98
CA GLY A 36 19.86 25.40 2.60
C GLY A 36 19.97 26.58 1.63
N VAL A 37 19.72 26.37 0.34
CA VAL A 37 19.74 27.42 -0.70
C VAL A 37 18.32 27.90 -1.00
N GLN A 38 18.17 29.22 -1.11
CA GLN A 38 16.92 29.90 -1.45
C GLN A 38 17.19 31.02 -2.46
N ILE A 39 16.24 31.28 -3.36
CA ILE A 39 16.28 32.43 -4.27
C ILE A 39 15.29 33.48 -3.80
N VAL A 40 15.61 34.75 -4.07
CA VAL A 40 14.75 35.90 -3.81
C VAL A 40 14.10 36.32 -5.11
N THR A 41 12.77 36.45 -5.13
CA THR A 41 12.02 36.92 -6.31
C THR A 41 10.79 37.70 -5.91
N ASP A 42 10.35 38.58 -6.78
CA ASP A 42 9.06 39.25 -6.64
C ASP A 42 7.98 38.40 -7.31
N ILE A 43 6.78 38.37 -6.72
CA ILE A 43 5.59 37.74 -7.27
C ILE A 43 4.58 38.86 -7.55
N ALA A 44 4.24 39.06 -8.82
CA ALA A 44 3.27 40.08 -9.22
C ALA A 44 1.84 39.75 -8.77
N ALA A 45 1.00 40.76 -8.62
CA ALA A 45 -0.41 40.61 -8.26
C ALA A 45 -1.21 39.75 -9.28
N ASP A 46 -0.86 39.83 -10.55
CA ASP A 46 -1.49 39.07 -11.63
C ASP A 46 -0.75 37.76 -11.96
N ALA A 47 0.25 37.37 -11.15
CA ALA A 47 0.99 36.15 -11.37
C ALA A 47 0.04 34.93 -11.32
N GLY A 48 0.03 34.17 -12.41
CA GLY A 48 -0.69 32.91 -12.53
C GLY A 48 0.01 31.74 -11.86
N ALA A 49 -0.64 30.58 -11.91
CA ALA A 49 -0.10 29.29 -11.51
C ALA A 49 -0.17 28.32 -12.70
N VAL A 50 0.89 27.52 -12.88
CA VAL A 50 0.92 26.46 -13.88
C VAL A 50 0.59 25.13 -13.20
N ILE A 51 -0.45 24.47 -13.68
CA ILE A 51 -0.90 23.17 -13.15
C ILE A 51 -0.83 22.08 -14.23
N ASP A 52 -0.53 20.85 -13.82
CA ASP A 52 -0.65 19.68 -14.68
C ASP A 52 -2.12 19.22 -14.73
N ILE A 53 -2.73 19.30 -15.91
CA ILE A 53 -4.12 18.87 -16.11
C ILE A 53 -4.23 17.37 -16.46
N GLY A 54 -3.11 16.68 -16.63
CA GLY A 54 -3.01 15.28 -17.00
C GLY A 54 -2.30 15.09 -18.34
N SER A 55 -1.84 13.87 -18.61
CA SER A 55 -1.15 13.53 -19.88
C SER A 55 0.08 14.40 -20.17
N ARG A 56 0.74 14.93 -19.12
CA ARG A 56 1.85 15.90 -19.20
C ARG A 56 1.47 17.23 -19.84
N VAL A 57 0.18 17.55 -19.90
CA VAL A 57 -0.30 18.82 -20.41
C VAL A 57 -0.33 19.81 -19.25
N GLN A 58 0.36 20.93 -19.44
CA GLN A 58 0.41 22.01 -18.48
C GLN A 58 -0.49 23.15 -18.93
N ALA A 59 -1.21 23.74 -17.98
CA ALA A 59 -2.09 24.88 -18.22
C ALA A 59 -1.79 25.98 -17.20
N GLU A 60 -1.61 27.19 -17.70
CA GLU A 60 -1.57 28.40 -16.88
C GLU A 60 -3.00 28.81 -16.51
N ARG A 61 -3.21 29.13 -15.24
CA ARG A 61 -4.48 29.52 -14.63
C ARG A 61 -4.25 30.64 -13.64
N THR A 62 -5.31 31.33 -13.24
CA THR A 62 -5.19 32.23 -12.08
C THR A 62 -4.93 31.43 -10.82
N ARG A 63 -4.47 32.10 -9.75
CA ARG A 63 -4.21 31.46 -8.45
C ARG A 63 -5.48 30.83 -7.88
N GLU A 64 -6.61 31.50 -8.01
CA GLU A 64 -7.92 31.06 -7.55
C GLU A 64 -8.43 29.87 -8.35
N GLU A 65 -8.33 29.91 -9.68
CA GLU A 65 -8.72 28.81 -10.56
C GLU A 65 -7.87 27.56 -10.29
N ALA A 66 -6.56 27.73 -10.09
CA ALA A 66 -5.66 26.62 -9.75
C ALA A 66 -6.04 26.01 -8.39
N ALA A 67 -6.31 26.83 -7.38
CA ALA A 67 -6.77 26.38 -6.07
C ALA A 67 -8.12 25.63 -6.15
N GLU A 68 -9.07 26.12 -6.94
CA GLU A 68 -10.36 25.46 -7.17
C GLU A 68 -10.20 24.08 -7.83
N ILE A 69 -9.35 24.00 -8.87
CA ILE A 69 -9.08 22.73 -9.57
C ILE A 69 -8.42 21.71 -8.63
N LEU A 70 -7.43 22.14 -7.85
CA LEU A 70 -6.79 21.28 -6.86
C LEU A 70 -7.76 20.87 -5.75
N GLY A 71 -8.66 21.76 -5.33
CA GLY A 71 -9.71 21.48 -4.36
C GLY A 71 -10.65 20.37 -4.83
N LYS A 72 -11.18 20.48 -6.05
CA LYS A 72 -12.05 19.43 -6.65
C LYS A 72 -11.34 18.09 -6.76
N ARG A 73 -10.06 18.08 -7.17
CA ARG A 73 -9.26 16.85 -7.21
C ARG A 73 -9.06 16.23 -5.84
N SER A 74 -8.88 17.04 -4.80
CA SER A 74 -8.76 16.57 -3.42
C SER A 74 -10.06 15.92 -2.94
N GLU A 75 -11.21 16.51 -3.26
CA GLU A 75 -12.54 15.91 -2.99
C GLU A 75 -12.73 14.57 -3.71
N GLU A 76 -12.35 14.49 -4.99
CA GLU A 76 -12.37 13.24 -5.75
C GLU A 76 -11.45 12.18 -5.11
N LEU A 77 -10.26 12.56 -4.66
CA LEU A 77 -9.34 11.66 -3.97
C LEU A 77 -9.92 11.14 -2.65
N VAL A 78 -10.63 11.98 -1.88
CA VAL A 78 -11.32 11.55 -0.66
C VAL A 78 -12.33 10.46 -0.97
N ALA A 79 -13.18 10.68 -1.98
CA ALA A 79 -14.18 9.70 -2.38
C ALA A 79 -13.55 8.36 -2.82
N ILE A 80 -12.42 8.41 -3.52
CA ILE A 80 -11.67 7.19 -3.91
C ILE A 80 -11.10 6.47 -2.68
N ILE A 81 -10.52 7.21 -1.73
CA ILE A 81 -9.97 6.63 -0.51
C ILE A 81 -11.06 5.95 0.31
N GLU A 82 -12.21 6.60 0.49
CA GLU A 82 -13.35 6.05 1.22
C GLU A 82 -13.87 4.78 0.56
N ARG A 83 -14.03 4.79 -0.77
CA ARG A 83 -14.43 3.60 -1.52
C ARG A 83 -13.43 2.45 -1.35
N MET A 84 -12.13 2.72 -1.45
CA MET A 84 -11.11 1.68 -1.25
C MET A 84 -11.10 1.12 0.17
N LYS A 85 -11.37 1.95 1.18
CA LYS A 85 -11.52 1.50 2.58
C LYS A 85 -12.71 0.54 2.71
N SER A 86 -13.87 0.92 2.17
CA SER A 86 -15.05 0.05 2.16
C SER A 86 -14.80 -1.27 1.43
N GLU A 87 -14.20 -1.23 0.23
CA GLU A 87 -13.90 -2.44 -0.54
C GLU A 87 -12.90 -3.36 0.19
N PHE A 88 -11.98 -2.78 0.96
CA PHE A 88 -11.05 -3.53 1.80
C PHE A 88 -11.77 -4.22 2.97
N ASP A 89 -12.61 -3.48 3.69
CA ASP A 89 -13.37 -4.00 4.84
C ASP A 89 -14.32 -5.14 4.41
N ASP A 90 -14.96 -5.00 3.25
CA ASP A 90 -15.82 -6.03 2.66
C ASP A 90 -15.04 -7.30 2.31
N LEU A 91 -13.83 -7.14 1.76
CA LEU A 91 -12.96 -8.26 1.41
C LEU A 91 -12.45 -8.98 2.65
N GLU A 92 -12.03 -8.24 3.69
CA GLU A 92 -11.62 -8.80 4.98
C GLU A 92 -12.75 -9.64 5.61
N ASN A 93 -13.95 -9.08 5.69
CA ASN A 93 -15.12 -9.78 6.20
C ASN A 93 -15.42 -11.05 5.38
N SER A 94 -15.35 -10.98 4.05
CA SER A 94 -15.53 -12.15 3.19
C SER A 94 -14.48 -13.22 3.44
N THR A 95 -13.22 -12.85 3.67
CA THR A 95 -12.14 -13.80 4.00
C THR A 95 -12.39 -14.49 5.34
N VAL A 96 -12.79 -13.75 6.37
CA VAL A 96 -13.13 -14.31 7.70
C VAL A 96 -14.28 -15.30 7.59
N VAL A 97 -15.37 -14.92 6.91
CA VAL A 97 -16.54 -15.79 6.72
C VAL A 97 -16.16 -17.06 5.96
N LEU A 98 -15.32 -16.96 4.92
CA LEU A 98 -14.88 -18.12 4.15
C LEU A 98 -14.00 -19.06 4.99
N ALA A 99 -13.11 -18.51 5.82
CA ALA A 99 -12.29 -19.30 6.73
C ALA A 99 -13.12 -20.02 7.79
N GLN A 100 -14.14 -19.37 8.35
CA GLN A 100 -15.08 -19.99 9.28
C GLN A 100 -15.83 -21.15 8.62
N LYS A 101 -16.42 -20.91 7.43
CA LYS A 101 -17.11 -21.96 6.66
C LYS A 101 -16.20 -23.13 6.30
N PHE A 102 -14.93 -22.85 5.98
CA PHE A 102 -13.95 -23.88 5.70
C PHE A 102 -13.70 -24.75 6.93
N ASN A 103 -13.50 -24.14 8.11
CA ASN A 103 -13.29 -24.88 9.36
C ASN A 103 -14.52 -25.71 9.74
N GLU A 104 -15.73 -25.14 9.66
CA GLU A 104 -16.99 -25.85 9.91
C GLU A 104 -17.15 -27.06 8.97
N SER A 105 -16.87 -26.88 7.67
CA SER A 105 -16.95 -27.98 6.69
C SER A 105 -15.94 -29.10 6.99
N ILE A 106 -14.75 -28.78 7.50
CA ILE A 106 -13.75 -29.79 7.88
C ILE A 106 -14.17 -30.53 9.14
N GLU A 107 -14.74 -29.85 10.14
CA GLU A 107 -15.29 -30.48 11.34
C GLU A 107 -16.44 -31.44 11.00
N GLU A 108 -17.34 -31.06 10.09
CA GLU A 108 -18.41 -31.95 9.59
C GLU A 108 -17.85 -33.21 8.93
N ILE A 109 -16.86 -33.07 8.03
CA ILE A 109 -16.22 -34.20 7.34
C ILE A 109 -15.48 -35.13 8.33
N GLN A 110 -14.83 -34.58 9.36
CA GLN A 110 -14.16 -35.38 10.39
C GLN A 110 -15.16 -36.07 11.33
N SER A 111 -16.32 -35.47 11.57
CA SER A 111 -17.39 -36.03 12.40
C SER A 111 -18.16 -37.17 11.71
N GLU A 112 -18.18 -37.20 10.37
CA GLU A 112 -18.77 -38.28 9.57
C GLU A 112 -17.81 -39.44 9.27
N ALA A 113 -16.53 -39.34 9.66
CA ALA A 113 -15.61 -40.46 9.58
C ALA A 113 -15.99 -41.50 10.65
N PRO A 114 -16.26 -42.77 10.29
CA PRO A 114 -16.53 -43.79 11.29
C PRO A 114 -15.30 -43.96 12.19
N GLU A 115 -15.50 -43.93 13.51
CA GLU A 115 -14.56 -44.44 14.51
C GLU A 115 -14.25 -45.90 14.18
N ASN A 116 -13.20 -46.13 13.40
CA ASN A 116 -12.53 -47.42 13.36
C ASN A 116 -11.07 -47.17 13.70
N GLU A 117 -10.83 -46.95 15.00
CA GLU A 117 -9.52 -47.13 15.58
C GLU A 117 -9.12 -48.60 15.42
N GLU A 118 -8.48 -48.96 14.31
CA GLU A 118 -7.66 -50.16 14.30
C GLU A 118 -6.43 -49.90 15.19
N PRO A 119 -6.15 -50.75 16.19
CA PRO A 119 -5.05 -50.52 17.10
C PRO A 119 -3.74 -50.66 16.32
N VAL A 120 -2.95 -49.58 16.27
CA VAL A 120 -1.56 -49.63 15.83
C VAL A 120 -0.84 -50.64 16.72
N ARG A 121 -0.57 -51.82 16.16
CA ARG A 121 0.17 -52.90 16.82
C ARG A 121 1.55 -52.36 17.23
N LYS A 122 1.75 -52.19 18.53
CA LYS A 122 3.10 -52.05 19.11
C LYS A 122 3.87 -53.34 18.84
N ALA A 123 4.85 -53.29 17.94
CA ALA A 123 5.90 -54.30 17.87
C ALA A 123 7.15 -53.76 18.56
N SER A 124 7.31 -54.12 19.82
CA SER A 124 8.53 -53.95 20.60
C SER A 124 9.58 -54.99 20.19
N GLY A 125 10.77 -54.51 19.79
CA GLY A 125 12.07 -55.08 20.15
C GLY A 125 12.65 -56.29 19.37
N GLY A 126 13.91 -56.16 18.94
CA GLY A 126 14.89 -57.27 19.04
C GLY A 126 15.62 -57.77 17.77
N THR A 127 16.75 -57.12 17.44
CA THR A 127 18.07 -57.67 17.01
C THR A 127 18.27 -58.72 15.88
N GLY A 128 19.13 -58.35 14.90
CA GLY A 128 20.02 -59.23 14.08
C GLY A 128 19.48 -59.57 12.67
N SER A 129 20.21 -59.57 11.54
CA SER A 129 21.65 -59.51 11.21
C SER A 129 21.86 -59.09 9.73
N ALA A 130 23.12 -58.88 9.33
CA ALA A 130 23.62 -58.11 8.19
C ALA A 130 23.44 -58.66 6.76
N ALA A 131 23.40 -57.75 5.77
CA ALA A 131 24.14 -57.89 4.50
C ALA A 131 24.41 -56.51 3.85
N ARG A 132 25.61 -56.34 3.28
CA ARG A 132 26.28 -55.09 2.89
C ARG A 132 26.18 -54.78 1.39
N GLY A 133 26.21 -53.49 1.04
CA GLY A 133 26.81 -52.93 -0.19
C GLY A 133 25.94 -51.84 -0.86
N ARG A 134 26.42 -50.66 -1.30
CA ARG A 134 27.76 -50.04 -1.38
C ARG A 134 27.58 -48.52 -1.55
N LYS A 135 28.45 -47.72 -0.91
CA LYS A 135 28.50 -46.23 -0.89
C LYS A 135 28.53 -45.55 -2.28
N ARG A 136 27.90 -44.38 -2.39
CA ARG A 136 28.45 -43.20 -3.09
C ARG A 136 28.29 -41.95 -2.22
N LYS A 137 29.39 -41.20 -2.08
CA LYS A 137 29.59 -39.98 -1.28
C LYS A 137 29.22 -38.72 -2.10
N ARG A 138 28.95 -37.63 -1.36
CA ARG A 138 28.91 -36.17 -1.70
C ARG A 138 27.48 -35.62 -1.73
N GLY A 139 27.14 -34.54 -1.05
CA GLY A 139 27.91 -33.61 -0.23
C GLY A 139 26.94 -32.81 0.64
N THR A 140 27.44 -32.37 1.79
CA THR A 140 26.77 -31.52 2.77
C THR A 140 26.74 -30.06 2.29
N ASP A 141 25.74 -29.33 2.80
CA ASP A 141 25.59 -27.88 2.89
C ASP A 141 25.31 -27.10 1.59
N LEU A 142 24.02 -26.93 1.30
CA LEU A 142 23.50 -25.74 0.62
C LEU A 142 22.81 -24.89 1.68
N THR A 143 23.55 -23.89 2.17
CA THR A 143 23.03 -22.73 2.88
C THR A 143 22.09 -21.97 1.97
N LEU A 144 20.91 -21.64 2.50
CA LEU A 144 19.93 -20.75 1.87
C LEU A 144 20.38 -19.31 2.08
N ASP A 145 21.02 -18.72 1.06
CA ASP A 145 21.14 -17.27 0.88
C ASP A 145 21.27 -17.01 -0.63
N ASP A 146 20.22 -16.45 -1.22
CA ASP A 146 20.22 -15.54 -2.39
C ASP A 146 18.85 -14.85 -2.46
#